data_AF-A0A9D0NTW8-F1
#
_entry.id   AF-A0A9D0NTW8-F1
#
_cell.length_a   1.000
_cell.length_b   1.000
_cell.length_c   1.000
_cell.angle_alpha   90.00
_cell.angle_beta   90.00
_cell.angle_gamma   90.00
#
_symmetry.space_group_name_H-M   'P 1'
#
loop_
_entity.id
_entity.type
_entity.pdbx_description
1 polymer ?
#
loop_
_entity_poly.entity_id
_entity_poly.type
_entity_poly.pdbx_seq_one_letter_code
_entity_poly.pdbx_strand_id
1 'polypeptide(L)'
;MRMIIIYFTSSWLSCNGMKRLLVFLFLLFMASLARAGDIQQLLQLIDYVGVDYAEAIRDGEIVNPAEYAEMQDFTAGIRQQLDDLPDSDSKSALLKQGELLASLVNARTAPAEVNLLATAMRLAVIESYKVTVVPRKQPDLARGANLYSRLCAGCHGANGDGRGPQAEGMDPPPINFRDEKRYAQRTLYGLYNTITQGVPDTDMKPFHELPAEDRWSLAFYVGQLAVSEPAVIGMPEQSASGGLKQLMNIATLTITTPAGAIEEYGPQGGVLMAQLRRNPAALFSDETPLQFSRHHLDDVLQAYVKGEYEQAYRLAVEAYLEGFELVEQGLNAVDSGLRLAIETSMTELRTAIRDRVPAAQLELMIVDVKGMLDTAAERLAGRSLSGSAAFASAFFILVREGLEALLVVAALAAFLVKTEHRNSMRYLHYGWVGALALGFLTWLASVS
;
A
#
# COMPACT_ATOMS: atom_id res chain seq x y z
N MET A 1 -59.48 -15.21 12.84
CA MET A 1 -58.05 -15.36 12.49
C MET A 1 -57.96 -16.26 11.27
N ARG A 2 -57.17 -15.83 10.26
CA ARG A 2 -56.81 -16.43 8.96
C ARG A 2 -57.56 -15.96 7.70
N MET A 3 -56.73 -15.29 6.90
CA MET A 3 -56.88 -14.67 5.58
C MET A 3 -57.12 -15.68 4.45
N ILE A 4 -57.85 -15.19 3.45
CA ILE A 4 -57.97 -15.70 2.09
C ILE A 4 -57.04 -14.87 1.19
N ILE A 5 -56.51 -15.54 0.18
CA ILE A 5 -55.45 -15.15 -0.73
C ILE A 5 -56.05 -14.80 -2.12
N ILE A 6 -55.43 -13.81 -2.80
CA ILE A 6 -55.54 -13.35 -4.21
C ILE A 6 -56.77 -12.48 -4.63
N TYR A 7 -56.50 -11.20 -4.95
CA TYR A 7 -56.52 -10.61 -6.31
C TYR A 7 -56.48 -9.08 -6.18
N PHE A 8 -55.37 -8.43 -6.54
CA PHE A 8 -55.41 -7.04 -7.03
C PHE A 8 -54.46 -6.87 -8.20
N THR A 9 -55.01 -6.23 -9.21
CA THR A 9 -54.63 -6.21 -10.61
C THR A 9 -53.50 -5.24 -10.93
N SER A 10 -52.69 -5.65 -11.89
CA SER A 10 -51.69 -4.88 -12.63
C SER A 10 -52.28 -3.62 -13.28
N SER A 11 -51.72 -2.44 -12.97
CA SER A 11 -52.01 -1.21 -13.71
C SER A 11 -50.97 -0.10 -13.49
N TRP A 12 -49.67 -0.40 -13.43
CA TRP A 12 -48.63 0.64 -13.43
C TRP A 12 -47.33 0.14 -14.09
N LEU A 13 -47.39 -0.12 -15.40
CA LEU A 13 -46.20 -0.27 -16.24
C LEU A 13 -46.50 0.23 -17.66
N SER A 14 -46.55 1.54 -17.81
CA SER A 14 -46.38 2.18 -19.13
C SER A 14 -45.30 3.23 -19.02
N CYS A 15 -44.04 2.79 -19.10
CA CYS A 15 -42.93 3.64 -19.53
C CYS A 15 -41.78 2.76 -20.04
N ASN A 16 -42.03 2.04 -21.13
CA ASN A 16 -41.01 1.21 -21.80
C ASN A 16 -39.85 2.06 -22.34
N GLY A 17 -40.07 3.35 -22.61
CA GLY A 17 -39.02 4.28 -23.06
C GLY A 17 -37.98 4.59 -21.97
N MET A 18 -38.43 4.87 -20.75
CA MET A 18 -37.54 5.22 -19.64
C MET A 18 -36.76 4.02 -19.10
N LYS A 19 -37.36 2.81 -19.11
CA LYS A 19 -36.65 1.56 -18.81
C LYS A 19 -35.59 1.22 -19.86
N ARG A 20 -35.87 1.42 -21.15
CA ARG A 20 -34.89 1.20 -22.22
C ARG A 20 -33.75 2.22 -22.16
N LEU A 21 -34.04 3.49 -21.87
CA LEU A 21 -33.02 4.52 -21.70
C LEU A 21 -32.14 4.28 -20.46
N LEU A 22 -32.73 3.86 -19.33
CA LEU A 22 -31.98 3.51 -18.12
C LEU A 22 -31.14 2.23 -18.31
N VAL A 23 -31.66 1.22 -19.03
CA VAL A 23 -30.89 0.01 -19.37
C VAL A 23 -29.77 0.35 -20.35
N PHE A 24 -29.99 1.24 -21.32
CA PHE A 24 -28.96 1.67 -22.27
C PHE A 24 -27.89 2.55 -21.61
N LEU A 25 -28.28 3.46 -20.71
CA LEU A 25 -27.35 4.24 -19.87
C LEU A 25 -26.61 3.36 -18.87
N PHE A 26 -27.25 2.34 -18.30
CA PHE A 26 -26.61 1.36 -17.41
C PHE A 26 -25.65 0.43 -18.17
N LEU A 27 -25.98 0.05 -19.41
CA LEU A 27 -25.09 -0.70 -20.30
C LEU A 27 -23.92 0.16 -20.82
N LEU A 28 -24.14 1.46 -21.08
CA LEU A 28 -23.08 2.42 -21.40
C LEU A 28 -22.19 2.70 -20.17
N PHE A 29 -22.78 2.76 -18.97
CA PHE A 29 -22.05 2.92 -17.70
C PHE A 29 -21.24 1.65 -17.34
N MET A 30 -21.80 0.46 -17.58
CA MET A 30 -21.09 -0.83 -17.46
C MET A 30 -20.02 -1.00 -18.54
N ALA A 31 -20.26 -0.57 -19.78
CA ALA A 31 -19.26 -0.60 -20.85
C ALA A 31 -18.13 0.41 -20.63
N SER A 32 -18.38 1.53 -19.93
CA SER A 32 -17.33 2.47 -19.52
C SER A 32 -16.54 2.01 -18.29
N LEU A 33 -17.09 1.11 -17.48
CA LEU A 33 -16.40 0.53 -16.32
C LEU A 33 -15.51 -0.68 -16.68
N ALA A 34 -15.72 -1.29 -17.84
CA ALA A 34 -15.04 -2.53 -18.25
C ALA A 34 -13.85 -2.31 -19.21
N ARG A 35 -13.33 -1.08 -19.35
CA ARG A 35 -12.37 -0.75 -20.43
C ARG A 35 -11.23 0.18 -20.02
N ALA A 36 -10.81 0.09 -18.76
CA ALA A 36 -9.50 0.57 -18.34
C ALA A 36 -8.72 -0.64 -17.82
N GLY A 37 -7.64 -1.01 -18.51
CA GLY A 37 -6.71 -2.01 -17.99
C GLY A 37 -6.19 -1.56 -16.62
N ASP A 38 -6.26 -2.42 -15.60
CA ASP A 38 -5.67 -2.11 -14.31
C ASP A 38 -4.15 -2.01 -14.49
N ILE A 39 -3.61 -0.78 -14.41
CA ILE A 39 -2.18 -0.50 -14.56
C ILE A 39 -1.35 -1.31 -13.56
N GLN A 40 -1.89 -1.62 -12.38
CA GLN A 40 -1.21 -2.47 -11.40
C GLN A 40 -1.10 -3.91 -11.93
N GLN A 41 -2.17 -4.46 -12.49
CA GLN A 41 -2.14 -5.78 -13.11
C GLN A 41 -1.15 -5.83 -14.29
N LEU A 42 -1.11 -4.80 -15.12
CA LEU A 42 -0.15 -4.70 -16.23
C LEU A 42 1.29 -4.74 -15.72
N LEU A 43 1.60 -3.93 -14.71
CA LEU A 43 2.93 -3.89 -14.10
C LEU A 43 3.32 -5.24 -13.48
N GLN A 44 2.35 -5.96 -12.91
CA GLN A 44 2.59 -7.29 -12.37
C GLN A 44 2.96 -8.29 -13.47
N LEU A 45 2.23 -8.31 -14.59
CA LEU A 45 2.52 -9.21 -15.70
C LEU A 45 3.89 -8.94 -16.29
N ILE A 46 4.24 -7.65 -16.46
CA ILE A 46 5.58 -7.24 -16.93
C ILE A 46 6.67 -7.76 -15.97
N ASP A 47 6.48 -7.57 -14.66
CA ASP A 47 7.41 -8.08 -13.65
C ASP A 47 7.54 -9.61 -13.68
N TYR A 48 6.42 -10.33 -13.79
CA TYR A 48 6.41 -11.78 -13.85
C TYR A 48 7.21 -12.30 -15.05
N VAL A 49 6.91 -11.80 -16.25
CA VAL A 49 7.65 -12.20 -17.47
C VAL A 49 9.13 -11.87 -17.36
N GLY A 50 9.47 -10.70 -16.80
CA GLY A 50 10.88 -10.30 -16.64
C GLY A 50 11.66 -11.18 -15.66
N VAL A 51 11.03 -11.67 -14.60
CA VAL A 51 11.70 -12.40 -13.51
C VAL A 51 11.66 -13.92 -13.72
N ASP A 52 10.51 -14.47 -14.06
CA ASP A 52 10.26 -15.91 -14.00
C ASP A 52 10.51 -16.62 -15.35
N TYR A 53 10.68 -15.88 -16.46
CA TYR A 53 11.06 -16.45 -17.76
C TYR A 53 12.37 -17.27 -17.73
N ALA A 54 13.30 -16.99 -16.80
CA ALA A 54 14.53 -17.76 -16.60
C ALA A 54 14.29 -19.20 -16.10
N GLU A 55 13.11 -19.49 -15.54
CA GLU A 55 12.70 -20.85 -15.15
C GLU A 55 12.10 -21.63 -16.34
N ALA A 56 11.60 -20.93 -17.37
CA ALA A 56 11.05 -21.51 -18.58
C ALA A 56 12.14 -21.85 -19.61
N ILE A 57 13.13 -20.97 -19.78
CA ILE A 57 14.19 -21.05 -20.80
C ILE A 57 15.58 -21.05 -20.17
N ARG A 58 16.44 -21.97 -20.61
CA ARG A 58 17.87 -21.99 -20.29
C ARG A 58 18.69 -22.26 -21.55
N ASP A 59 19.67 -21.42 -21.82
CA ASP A 59 20.56 -21.54 -23.00
C ASP A 59 19.80 -21.65 -24.35
N GLY A 60 18.63 -20.99 -24.45
CA GLY A 60 17.78 -21.03 -25.64
C GLY A 60 16.89 -22.28 -25.76
N GLU A 61 16.99 -23.22 -24.81
CA GLU A 61 16.17 -24.42 -24.73
C GLU A 61 15.02 -24.26 -23.74
N ILE A 62 13.89 -24.90 -24.04
CA ILE A 62 12.73 -24.96 -23.15
C ILE A 62 13.00 -26.01 -22.07
N VAL A 63 13.23 -25.54 -20.84
CA VAL A 63 13.45 -26.42 -19.69
C VAL A 63 12.17 -26.70 -18.91
N ASN A 64 11.17 -25.80 -19.01
CA ASN A 64 9.83 -26.01 -18.48
C ASN A 64 8.77 -25.58 -19.51
N PRO A 65 8.14 -26.53 -20.23
CA PRO A 65 7.16 -26.22 -21.27
C PRO A 65 5.89 -25.52 -20.77
N ALA A 66 5.46 -25.79 -19.54
CA ALA A 66 4.25 -25.17 -18.98
C ALA A 66 4.51 -23.69 -18.65
N GLU A 67 5.61 -23.41 -17.94
CA GLU A 67 6.05 -22.04 -17.66
C GLU A 67 6.31 -21.26 -18.96
N TYR A 68 6.90 -21.90 -19.98
CA TYR A 68 7.10 -21.26 -21.28
C TYR A 68 5.77 -20.87 -21.95
N ALA A 69 4.75 -21.74 -21.90
CA ALA A 69 3.42 -21.42 -22.42
C ALA A 69 2.78 -20.26 -21.63
N GLU A 70 2.92 -20.25 -20.30
CA GLU A 70 2.46 -19.16 -19.45
C GLU A 70 3.13 -17.83 -19.85
N MET A 71 4.43 -17.83 -20.17
CA MET A 71 5.14 -16.61 -20.60
C MET A 71 4.57 -16.08 -21.93
N GLN A 72 4.15 -16.98 -22.84
CA GLN A 72 3.50 -16.59 -24.09
C GLN A 72 2.11 -15.98 -23.83
N ASP A 73 1.33 -16.56 -22.91
CA ASP A 73 0.01 -16.04 -22.54
C ASP A 73 0.12 -14.68 -21.83
N PHE A 74 1.07 -14.51 -20.91
CA PHE A 74 1.30 -13.25 -20.20
C PHE A 74 1.78 -12.15 -21.14
N THR A 75 2.66 -12.44 -22.10
CA THR A 75 3.05 -11.45 -23.11
C THR A 75 1.90 -11.05 -24.04
N ALA A 76 0.97 -11.96 -24.33
CA ALA A 76 -0.28 -11.61 -25.02
C ALA A 76 -1.19 -10.72 -24.15
N GLY A 77 -1.36 -11.05 -22.87
CA GLY A 77 -2.11 -10.26 -21.90
C GLY A 77 -1.56 -8.85 -21.72
N ILE A 78 -0.23 -8.69 -21.64
CA ILE A 78 0.46 -7.39 -21.59
C ILE A 78 0.08 -6.54 -22.80
N ARG A 79 0.15 -7.11 -24.02
CA ARG A 79 -0.20 -6.38 -25.25
C ARG A 79 -1.65 -5.91 -25.26
N GLN A 80 -2.58 -6.75 -24.81
CA GLN A 80 -3.99 -6.38 -24.71
C GLN A 80 -4.20 -5.25 -23.70
N GLN A 81 -3.62 -5.37 -22.50
CA GLN A 81 -3.76 -4.34 -21.48
C GLN A 81 -3.12 -3.02 -21.89
N LEU A 82 -2.00 -3.05 -22.63
CA LEU A 82 -1.38 -1.85 -23.22
C LEU A 82 -2.30 -1.15 -24.24
N ASP A 83 -3.09 -1.89 -25.01
CA ASP A 83 -4.07 -1.34 -25.96
C ASP A 83 -5.23 -0.64 -25.22
N ASP A 84 -5.65 -1.22 -24.10
CA ASP A 84 -6.71 -0.72 -23.23
C ASP A 84 -6.28 0.44 -22.31
N LEU A 85 -5.00 0.84 -22.31
CA LEU A 85 -4.54 2.00 -21.54
C LEU A 85 -5.13 3.32 -22.07
N PRO A 86 -5.36 4.32 -21.20
CA PRO A 86 -5.68 5.68 -21.65
C PRO A 86 -4.61 6.22 -22.62
N ASP A 87 -5.03 7.07 -23.55
CA ASP A 87 -4.08 7.67 -24.49
C ASP A 87 -3.05 8.53 -23.75
N SER A 88 -1.77 8.34 -24.10
CA SER A 88 -0.62 9.09 -23.62
C SER A 88 0.43 9.17 -24.72
N ASP A 89 1.34 10.15 -24.63
CA ASP A 89 2.42 10.31 -25.60
C ASP A 89 3.31 9.05 -25.69
N SER A 90 3.37 8.27 -24.60
CA SER A 90 4.14 7.04 -24.49
C SER A 90 3.42 5.78 -24.97
N LYS A 91 2.09 5.80 -25.15
CA LYS A 91 1.29 4.59 -25.44
C LYS A 91 1.76 3.88 -26.71
N SER A 92 2.05 4.62 -27.78
CA SER A 92 2.57 4.06 -29.04
C SER A 92 3.93 3.36 -28.86
N ALA A 93 4.81 3.94 -28.05
CA ALA A 93 6.11 3.34 -27.75
C ALA A 93 5.96 2.08 -26.89
N LEU A 94 5.09 2.10 -25.88
CA LEU A 94 4.80 0.96 -25.02
C LEU A 94 4.19 -0.21 -25.81
N LEU A 95 3.27 0.05 -26.73
CA LEU A 95 2.71 -1.00 -27.61
C LEU A 95 3.80 -1.69 -28.43
N LYS A 96 4.74 -0.93 -29.01
CA LYS A 96 5.90 -1.49 -29.73
C LYS A 96 6.80 -2.32 -28.82
N GLN A 97 7.01 -1.88 -27.57
CA GLN A 97 7.78 -2.65 -26.59
C GLN A 97 7.06 -3.95 -26.21
N GLY A 98 5.73 -3.94 -26.07
CA GLY A 98 4.95 -5.15 -25.82
C GLY A 98 5.02 -6.16 -26.97
N GLU A 99 5.00 -5.68 -28.22
CA GLU A 99 5.25 -6.52 -29.40
C GLU A 99 6.66 -7.10 -29.42
N LEU A 100 7.67 -6.28 -29.09
CA LEU A 100 9.05 -6.72 -28.98
C LEU A 100 9.21 -7.78 -27.88
N LEU A 101 8.61 -7.58 -26.71
CA LEU A 101 8.67 -8.53 -25.59
C LEU A 101 8.11 -9.89 -25.99
N ALA A 102 6.93 -9.92 -26.61
CA ALA A 102 6.35 -11.14 -27.15
C ALA A 102 7.25 -11.80 -28.21
N SER A 103 7.91 -11.01 -29.07
CA SER A 103 8.86 -11.52 -30.06
C SER A 103 10.10 -12.14 -29.41
N LEU A 104 10.66 -11.53 -28.36
CA LEU A 104 11.83 -12.06 -27.64
C LEU A 104 11.51 -13.39 -26.94
N VAL A 105 10.35 -13.46 -26.27
CA VAL A 105 9.87 -14.70 -25.63
C VAL A 105 9.68 -15.80 -26.67
N ASN A 106 9.00 -15.51 -27.79
CA ASN A 106 8.79 -16.50 -28.86
C ASN A 106 10.09 -16.94 -29.57
N ALA A 107 11.07 -16.06 -29.64
CA ALA A 107 12.41 -16.35 -30.18
C ALA A 107 13.30 -17.11 -29.18
N ARG A 108 12.83 -17.34 -27.95
CA ARG A 108 13.58 -17.99 -26.87
C ARG A 108 14.89 -17.25 -26.57
N THR A 109 14.86 -15.93 -26.67
CA THR A 109 16.02 -15.07 -26.42
C THR A 109 16.51 -15.26 -24.98
N ALA A 110 17.80 -14.95 -24.74
CA ALA A 110 18.41 -15.06 -23.43
C ALA A 110 17.59 -14.33 -22.34
N PRO A 111 17.39 -14.93 -21.14
CA PRO A 111 16.59 -14.32 -20.08
C PRO A 111 17.01 -12.91 -19.67
N ALA A 112 18.31 -12.60 -19.75
CA ALA A 112 18.83 -11.27 -19.45
C ALA A 112 18.25 -10.17 -20.37
N GLU A 113 18.06 -10.46 -21.66
CA GLU A 113 17.52 -9.49 -22.62
C GLU A 113 16.01 -9.27 -22.41
N VAL A 114 15.27 -10.33 -22.09
CA VAL A 114 13.84 -10.25 -21.74
C VAL A 114 13.65 -9.43 -20.46
N ASN A 115 14.47 -9.69 -19.43
CA ASN A 115 14.45 -8.93 -18.18
C ASN A 115 14.77 -7.44 -18.38
N LEU A 116 15.75 -7.13 -19.23
CA LEU A 116 16.12 -5.75 -19.55
C LEU A 116 14.95 -4.98 -20.20
N LEU A 117 14.28 -5.60 -21.18
CA LEU A 117 13.12 -4.97 -21.83
C LEU A 117 11.93 -4.83 -20.86
N ALA A 118 11.63 -5.87 -20.08
CA ALA A 118 10.57 -5.82 -19.07
C ALA A 118 10.82 -4.70 -18.05
N THR A 119 12.06 -4.55 -17.60
CA THR A 119 12.47 -3.44 -16.72
C THR A 119 12.24 -2.09 -17.36
N ALA A 120 12.64 -1.90 -18.61
CA ALA A 120 12.42 -0.65 -19.35
C ALA A 120 10.92 -0.34 -19.53
N MET A 121 10.12 -1.35 -19.87
CA MET A 121 8.66 -1.21 -20.01
C MET A 121 8.01 -0.77 -18.70
N ARG A 122 8.36 -1.42 -17.59
CA ARG A 122 7.84 -1.07 -16.26
C ARG A 122 8.11 0.41 -15.93
N LEU A 123 9.36 0.85 -16.09
CA LEU A 123 9.73 2.25 -15.81
C LEU A 123 8.94 3.22 -16.70
N ALA A 124 8.78 2.89 -17.97
CA ALA A 124 8.00 3.70 -18.90
C ALA A 124 6.50 3.77 -18.51
N VAL A 125 5.90 2.66 -18.06
CA VAL A 125 4.51 2.65 -17.57
C VAL A 125 4.36 3.48 -16.30
N ILE A 126 5.24 3.29 -15.30
CA ILE A 126 5.21 4.05 -14.05
C ILE A 126 5.29 5.56 -14.32
N GLU A 127 6.23 5.97 -15.16
CA GLU A 127 6.46 7.38 -15.49
C GLU A 127 5.32 7.99 -16.30
N SER A 128 4.80 7.27 -17.28
CA SER A 128 3.77 7.78 -18.20
C SER A 128 2.39 7.88 -17.56
N TYR A 129 2.10 6.99 -16.60
CA TYR A 129 0.80 6.94 -15.92
C TYR A 129 0.87 7.37 -14.45
N LYS A 130 2.00 7.94 -14.02
CA LYS A 130 2.21 8.52 -12.67
C LYS A 130 1.81 7.58 -11.54
N VAL A 131 2.24 6.32 -11.67
CA VAL A 131 1.91 5.27 -10.70
C VAL A 131 2.65 5.55 -9.39
N THR A 132 1.93 5.58 -8.27
CA THR A 132 2.56 5.70 -6.95
C THR A 132 3.27 4.40 -6.59
N VAL A 133 4.60 4.46 -6.59
CA VAL A 133 5.48 3.31 -6.30
C VAL A 133 6.13 3.37 -4.93
N VAL A 134 5.79 4.37 -4.13
CA VAL A 134 6.38 4.60 -2.80
C VAL A 134 5.38 4.33 -1.68
N PRO A 135 5.84 3.80 -0.52
CA PRO A 135 5.02 3.78 0.68
C PRO A 135 4.82 5.19 1.23
N ARG A 136 3.60 5.51 1.69
CA ARG A 136 3.26 6.82 2.29
C ARG A 136 3.81 7.00 3.71
N LYS A 137 4.24 5.92 4.35
CA LYS A 137 4.82 5.90 5.70
C LYS A 137 5.96 4.89 5.72
N GLN A 138 6.89 5.06 6.66
CA GLN A 138 7.94 4.08 6.91
C GLN A 138 7.32 2.68 7.11
N PRO A 139 7.75 1.66 6.36
CA PRO A 139 7.34 0.29 6.58
C PRO A 139 7.73 -0.21 7.98
N ASP A 140 6.79 -0.83 8.69
CA ASP A 140 7.01 -1.44 10.01
C ASP A 140 7.32 -2.93 9.83
N LEU A 141 8.61 -3.29 9.89
CA LEU A 141 9.06 -4.66 9.70
C LEU A 141 8.60 -5.62 10.80
N ALA A 142 8.37 -5.14 12.02
CA ALA A 142 7.84 -5.98 13.10
C ALA A 142 6.37 -6.33 12.83
N ARG A 143 5.60 -5.35 12.35
CA ARG A 143 4.23 -5.58 11.88
C ARG A 143 4.20 -6.48 10.64
N GLY A 144 5.09 -6.26 9.68
CA GLY A 144 5.26 -7.13 8.51
C GLY A 144 5.54 -8.59 8.90
N ALA A 145 6.44 -8.82 9.84
CA ALA A 145 6.74 -10.16 10.37
C ALA A 145 5.51 -10.83 11.02
N ASN A 146 4.75 -10.07 11.83
CA ASN A 146 3.55 -10.58 12.48
C ASN A 146 2.45 -10.93 11.47
N LEU A 147 2.24 -10.08 10.46
CA LEU A 147 1.29 -10.35 9.38
C LEU A 147 1.72 -11.57 8.57
N TYR A 148 3.00 -11.66 8.20
CA TYR A 148 3.55 -12.79 7.46
C TYR A 148 3.31 -14.11 8.20
N SER A 149 3.62 -14.16 9.50
CA SER A 149 3.41 -15.36 10.31
C SER A 149 1.95 -15.82 10.36
N ARG A 150 0.98 -14.89 10.27
CA ARG A 150 -0.46 -15.20 10.35
C ARG A 150 -1.07 -15.53 9.00
N LEU A 151 -0.61 -14.87 7.94
CA LEU A 151 -1.29 -14.87 6.64
C LEU A 151 -0.52 -15.59 5.53
N CYS A 152 0.81 -15.65 5.61
CA CYS A 152 1.67 -16.08 4.50
C CYS A 152 2.44 -17.37 4.82
N ALA A 153 2.84 -17.56 6.08
CA ALA A 153 3.70 -18.68 6.50
C ALA A 153 3.05 -20.07 6.32
N GLY A 154 1.71 -20.14 6.23
CA GLY A 154 0.99 -21.39 5.97
C GLY A 154 1.40 -22.04 4.64
N CYS A 155 1.57 -21.24 3.59
CA CYS A 155 2.02 -21.72 2.27
C CYS A 155 3.53 -21.47 2.08
N HIS A 156 4.02 -20.28 2.42
CA HIS A 156 5.41 -19.90 2.14
C HIS A 156 6.44 -20.37 3.19
N GLY A 157 6.00 -20.99 4.28
CA GLY A 157 6.86 -21.46 5.38
C GLY A 157 7.21 -20.36 6.38
N ALA A 158 7.50 -20.73 7.63
CA ALA A 158 7.81 -19.75 8.69
C ALA A 158 9.04 -18.88 8.38
N ASN A 159 10.00 -19.44 7.62
CA ASN A 159 11.24 -18.78 7.23
C ASN A 159 11.23 -18.29 5.77
N GLY A 160 10.10 -18.37 5.07
CA GLY A 160 9.99 -17.98 3.66
C GLY A 160 10.65 -18.91 2.66
N ASP A 161 10.82 -20.19 2.99
CA ASP A 161 11.47 -21.17 2.12
C ASP A 161 10.54 -21.87 1.12
N GLY A 162 9.27 -21.47 1.05
CA GLY A 162 8.25 -22.05 0.16
C GLY A 162 7.70 -23.40 0.65
N ARG A 163 8.06 -23.83 1.87
CA ARG A 163 7.71 -25.15 2.42
C ARG A 163 6.80 -25.05 3.63
N GLY A 164 5.74 -24.25 3.50
CA GLY A 164 4.71 -24.18 4.52
C GLY A 164 3.91 -25.48 4.64
N PRO A 165 3.23 -25.74 5.76
CA PRO A 165 2.42 -26.94 5.96
C PRO A 165 1.27 -27.10 4.94
N GLN A 166 0.90 -26.03 4.24
CA GLN A 166 -0.14 -26.03 3.21
C GLN A 166 0.44 -26.08 1.78
N ALA A 167 1.78 -26.08 1.62
CA ALA A 167 2.41 -26.04 0.30
C ALA A 167 2.28 -27.34 -0.50
N GLU A 168 2.05 -28.47 0.17
CA GLU A 168 1.99 -29.78 -0.47
C GLU A 168 0.78 -29.87 -1.42
N GLY A 169 1.05 -30.16 -2.69
CA GLY A 169 0.02 -30.32 -3.73
C GLY A 169 -0.42 -29.03 -4.42
N MET A 170 0.16 -27.87 -4.07
CA MET A 170 -0.06 -26.61 -4.80
C MET A 170 0.71 -26.59 -6.13
N ASP A 171 0.06 -26.10 -7.17
CA ASP A 171 0.63 -25.92 -8.50
C ASP A 171 0.23 -24.53 -9.05
N PRO A 172 1.17 -23.59 -9.25
CA PRO A 172 2.61 -23.72 -8.99
C PRO A 172 2.93 -23.76 -7.47
N PRO A 173 4.09 -24.30 -7.08
CA PRO A 173 4.51 -24.33 -5.68
C PRO A 173 4.73 -22.90 -5.13
N PRO A 174 4.49 -22.67 -3.82
CA PRO A 174 4.73 -21.36 -3.21
C PRO A 174 6.17 -20.89 -3.39
N ILE A 175 6.33 -19.60 -3.68
CA ILE A 175 7.66 -19.02 -3.93
C ILE A 175 8.57 -19.14 -2.69
N ASN A 176 9.83 -19.50 -2.92
CA ASN A 176 10.90 -19.44 -1.94
C ASN A 176 11.52 -18.03 -1.92
N PHE A 177 11.18 -17.23 -0.92
CA PHE A 177 11.73 -15.88 -0.71
C PHE A 177 13.19 -15.86 -0.28
N ARG A 178 13.80 -17.03 -0.01
CA ARG A 178 15.23 -17.17 0.31
C ARG A 178 16.10 -17.44 -0.92
N ASP A 179 15.50 -17.59 -2.10
CA ASP A 179 16.25 -17.75 -3.34
C ASP A 179 16.94 -16.44 -3.74
N GLU A 180 18.27 -16.39 -3.63
CA GLU A 180 19.07 -15.21 -3.95
C GLU A 180 19.00 -14.81 -5.43
N LYS A 181 18.84 -15.77 -6.35
CA LYS A 181 18.74 -15.46 -7.79
C LYS A 181 17.44 -14.74 -8.08
N ARG A 182 16.32 -15.24 -7.53
CA ARG A 182 15.02 -14.57 -7.65
C ARG A 182 14.99 -13.24 -6.91
N TYR A 183 15.57 -13.17 -5.72
CA TYR A 183 15.73 -11.90 -4.99
C TYR A 183 16.43 -10.84 -5.85
N ALA A 184 17.51 -11.23 -6.54
CA ALA A 184 18.30 -10.30 -7.36
C ALA A 184 17.50 -9.65 -8.49
N GLN A 185 16.41 -10.26 -8.95
CA GLN A 185 15.57 -9.76 -10.02
C GLN A 185 14.27 -9.10 -9.55
N ARG A 186 13.99 -9.10 -8.23
CA ARG A 186 12.71 -8.61 -7.69
C ARG A 186 12.80 -7.21 -7.07
N THR A 187 11.83 -6.38 -7.40
CA THR A 187 11.64 -5.04 -6.82
C THR A 187 10.70 -5.10 -5.63
N LEU A 188 10.78 -4.10 -4.74
CA LEU A 188 9.84 -4.00 -3.61
C LEU A 188 8.43 -3.64 -4.11
N TYR A 189 8.33 -2.81 -5.14
CA TYR A 189 7.06 -2.49 -5.76
C TYR A 189 6.42 -3.73 -6.39
N GLY A 190 7.20 -4.58 -7.07
CA GLY A 190 6.70 -5.85 -7.61
C GLY A 190 6.14 -6.76 -6.50
N LEU A 191 6.86 -6.89 -5.37
CA LEU A 191 6.37 -7.62 -4.20
C LEU A 191 5.07 -7.03 -3.63
N TYR A 192 5.01 -5.71 -3.45
CA TYR A 192 3.81 -5.00 -3.00
C TYR A 192 2.62 -5.25 -3.94
N ASN A 193 2.87 -5.22 -5.24
CA ASN A 193 1.86 -5.42 -6.25
C ASN A 193 1.34 -6.86 -6.28
N THR A 194 2.24 -7.86 -6.21
CA THR A 194 1.85 -9.28 -6.08
C THR A 194 1.04 -9.54 -4.80
N ILE A 195 1.41 -8.92 -3.67
CA ILE A 195 0.62 -9.01 -2.43
C ILE A 195 -0.78 -8.39 -2.63
N THR A 196 -0.85 -7.27 -3.35
CA THR A 196 -2.09 -6.54 -3.60
C THR A 196 -3.05 -7.34 -4.48
N GLN A 197 -2.56 -7.86 -5.60
CA GLN A 197 -3.36 -8.44 -6.68
C GLN A 197 -3.46 -9.98 -6.61
N GLY A 198 -2.61 -10.63 -5.82
CA GLY A 198 -2.47 -12.09 -5.87
C GLY A 198 -1.83 -12.52 -7.19
N VAL A 199 -1.81 -13.83 -7.47
CA VAL A 199 -1.39 -14.37 -8.78
C VAL A 199 -2.59 -15.11 -9.37
N PRO A 200 -3.16 -14.66 -10.51
CA PRO A 200 -4.30 -15.32 -11.15
C PRO A 200 -4.04 -16.80 -11.39
N ASP A 201 -5.10 -17.61 -11.30
CA ASP A 201 -5.06 -19.06 -11.54
C ASP A 201 -4.10 -19.86 -10.63
N THR A 202 -3.74 -19.29 -9.47
CA THR A 202 -2.96 -19.97 -8.41
C THR A 202 -3.64 -19.84 -7.04
N ASP A 203 -3.10 -20.54 -6.04
CA ASP A 203 -3.54 -20.40 -4.64
C ASP A 203 -3.14 -19.06 -3.98
N MET A 204 -2.32 -18.24 -4.64
CA MET A 204 -1.91 -16.93 -4.12
C MET A 204 -3.01 -15.88 -4.33
N LYS A 205 -3.93 -15.80 -3.37
CA LYS A 205 -5.03 -14.83 -3.38
C LYS A 205 -4.56 -13.37 -3.24
N PRO A 206 -5.35 -12.38 -3.70
CA PRO A 206 -5.12 -10.97 -3.40
C PRO A 206 -5.33 -10.64 -1.92
N PHE A 207 -4.63 -9.62 -1.42
CA PHE A 207 -4.78 -9.06 -0.07
C PHE A 207 -5.20 -7.58 -0.09
N HIS A 208 -6.15 -7.21 -0.96
CA HIS A 208 -6.65 -5.83 -1.07
C HIS A 208 -7.38 -5.33 0.18
N GLU A 209 -7.80 -6.23 1.07
CA GLU A 209 -8.38 -5.93 2.37
C GLU A 209 -7.35 -5.37 3.38
N LEU A 210 -6.05 -5.62 3.16
CA LEU A 210 -5.00 -5.06 4.01
C LEU A 210 -4.75 -3.59 3.65
N PRO A 211 -4.59 -2.70 4.64
CA PRO A 211 -4.14 -1.33 4.40
C PRO A 211 -2.85 -1.30 3.58
N ALA A 212 -2.67 -0.29 2.74
CA ALA A 212 -1.47 -0.17 1.91
C ALA A 212 -0.17 -0.17 2.74
N GLU A 213 -0.19 0.44 3.93
CA GLU A 213 0.92 0.43 4.90
C GLU A 213 1.33 -1.00 5.34
N ASP A 214 0.34 -1.89 5.49
CA ASP A 214 0.57 -3.30 5.87
C ASP A 214 1.14 -4.10 4.71
N ARG A 215 0.63 -3.87 3.49
CA ARG A 215 1.15 -4.52 2.28
C ARG A 215 2.58 -4.08 1.97
N TRP A 216 2.90 -2.80 2.16
CA TRP A 216 4.27 -2.30 2.05
C TRP A 216 5.18 -2.89 3.13
N SER A 217 4.71 -2.99 4.38
CA SER A 217 5.45 -3.65 5.46
C SER A 217 5.73 -5.11 5.17
N LEU A 218 4.76 -5.84 4.59
CA LEU A 218 4.94 -7.21 4.10
C LEU A 218 5.96 -7.27 2.96
N ALA A 219 5.89 -6.38 1.96
CA ALA A 219 6.80 -6.33 0.82
C ALA A 219 8.26 -6.14 1.27
N PHE A 220 8.50 -5.20 2.19
CA PHE A 220 9.83 -5.01 2.79
C PHE A 220 10.25 -6.22 3.62
N TYR A 221 9.34 -6.81 4.41
CA TYR A 221 9.65 -7.99 5.24
C TYR A 221 10.04 -9.21 4.40
N VAL A 222 9.29 -9.55 3.34
CA VAL A 222 9.66 -10.68 2.47
C VAL A 222 10.87 -10.34 1.59
N GLY A 223 11.00 -9.06 1.20
CA GLY A 223 12.08 -8.53 0.41
C GLY A 223 13.44 -8.53 1.10
N GLN A 224 13.54 -8.85 2.39
CA GLN A 224 14.81 -9.02 3.11
C GLN A 224 15.20 -10.49 3.37
N LEU A 225 14.33 -11.47 3.09
CA LEU A 225 14.52 -12.85 3.55
C LEU A 225 15.66 -13.61 2.86
N ALA A 226 16.02 -13.22 1.62
CA ALA A 226 17.09 -13.85 0.87
C ALA A 226 18.50 -13.47 1.35
N VAL A 227 18.69 -12.25 1.85
CA VAL A 227 20.00 -11.76 2.27
C VAL A 227 20.11 -11.80 3.78
N SER A 228 20.92 -12.72 4.29
CA SER A 228 21.28 -12.77 5.71
C SER A 228 22.28 -11.64 6.00
N GLU A 229 21.98 -10.81 7.02
CA GLU A 229 22.77 -9.68 7.53
C GLU A 229 23.80 -9.07 6.54
N PRO A 230 23.41 -8.07 5.72
CA PRO A 230 24.35 -7.46 4.79
C PRO A 230 25.49 -6.78 5.53
N ALA A 231 26.68 -6.77 4.92
CA ALA A 231 27.82 -6.00 5.44
C ALA A 231 27.39 -4.54 5.67
N VAL A 232 27.62 -3.99 6.86
CA VAL A 232 27.25 -2.61 7.18
C VAL A 232 28.26 -1.64 6.57
N ILE A 233 28.03 -1.20 5.34
CA ILE A 233 28.59 0.06 4.82
C ILE A 233 27.85 1.25 5.46
N GLY A 234 28.58 2.35 5.69
CA GLY A 234 27.98 3.60 6.14
C GLY A 234 26.99 4.17 5.10
N MET A 235 26.08 5.02 5.56
CA MET A 235 25.20 5.78 4.67
C MET A 235 26.04 6.72 3.80
N PRO A 236 25.80 6.81 2.48
CA PRO A 236 26.48 7.80 1.65
C PRO A 236 26.18 9.21 2.16
N GLU A 237 27.19 9.92 2.69
CA GLU A 237 27.03 11.34 3.07
C GLU A 237 26.72 12.19 1.84
N GLN A 238 26.18 13.41 2.05
CA GLN A 238 25.93 14.39 0.98
C GLN A 238 27.18 14.69 0.12
N SER A 239 28.37 14.36 0.64
CA SER A 239 29.70 14.52 0.02
C SER A 239 30.23 13.25 -0.68
N ALA A 240 29.51 12.13 -0.63
CA ALA A 240 29.91 10.90 -1.31
C ALA A 240 29.75 11.06 -2.83
N SER A 241 30.85 10.86 -3.57
CA SER A 241 30.87 10.87 -5.02
C SER A 241 29.96 9.77 -5.62
N GLY A 242 29.04 10.14 -6.52
CA GLY A 242 28.47 9.21 -7.51
C GLY A 242 27.12 8.56 -7.19
N GLY A 243 26.61 7.79 -8.16
CA GLY A 243 25.23 7.29 -8.29
C GLY A 243 24.61 6.55 -7.09
N LEU A 244 25.39 6.10 -6.11
CA LEU A 244 24.89 5.46 -4.88
C LEU A 244 23.88 6.34 -4.11
N LYS A 245 24.02 7.67 -4.17
CA LYS A 245 23.05 8.61 -3.56
C LYS A 245 21.65 8.47 -4.15
N GLN A 246 21.51 8.02 -5.40
CA GLN A 246 20.20 7.83 -6.03
C GLN A 246 19.41 6.69 -5.36
N LEU A 247 20.09 5.68 -4.80
CA LEU A 247 19.43 4.63 -4.00
C LEU A 247 18.89 5.14 -2.66
N MET A 248 19.35 6.31 -2.18
CA MET A 248 18.81 6.99 -1.01
C MET A 248 17.47 7.71 -1.28
N ASN A 249 16.90 7.54 -2.47
CA ASN A 249 15.55 7.93 -2.79
C ASN A 249 14.62 6.70 -2.72
N ILE A 250 13.50 6.83 -1.99
CA ILE A 250 12.57 5.72 -1.78
C ILE A 250 11.94 5.22 -3.10
N ALA A 251 11.64 6.10 -4.05
CA ALA A 251 11.11 5.70 -5.35
C ALA A 251 12.15 4.85 -6.10
N THR A 252 13.41 5.29 -6.16
CA THR A 252 14.49 4.49 -6.75
C THR A 252 14.64 3.13 -6.07
N LEU A 253 14.67 3.07 -4.74
CA LEU A 253 14.78 1.80 -4.01
C LEU A 253 13.65 0.83 -4.38
N THR A 254 12.42 1.33 -4.46
CA THR A 254 11.23 0.48 -4.64
C THR A 254 11.12 -0.13 -6.03
N ILE A 255 11.66 0.52 -7.06
CA ILE A 255 11.54 0.10 -8.47
C ILE A 255 12.84 -0.45 -9.06
N THR A 256 13.97 -0.33 -8.37
CA THR A 256 15.25 -0.92 -8.80
C THR A 256 15.41 -2.34 -8.25
N THR A 257 15.95 -3.25 -9.06
CA THR A 257 16.27 -4.62 -8.64
C THR A 257 17.65 -4.66 -7.96
N PRO A 258 17.95 -5.62 -7.07
CA PRO A 258 19.29 -5.72 -6.50
C PRO A 258 20.36 -5.99 -7.57
N ALA A 259 20.05 -6.75 -8.62
CA ALA A 259 20.94 -6.94 -9.76
C ALA A 259 21.19 -5.61 -10.51
N GLY A 260 20.15 -4.81 -10.76
CA GLY A 260 20.28 -3.51 -11.41
C GLY A 260 21.11 -2.52 -10.56
N ALA A 261 20.94 -2.55 -9.23
CA ALA A 261 21.78 -1.75 -8.33
C ALA A 261 23.26 -2.16 -8.36
N ILE A 262 23.54 -3.46 -8.52
CA ILE A 262 24.91 -3.97 -8.67
C ILE A 262 25.49 -3.58 -10.02
N GLU A 263 24.69 -3.64 -11.08
CA GLU A 263 25.11 -3.26 -12.43
C GLU A 263 25.43 -1.76 -12.51
N GLU A 264 24.57 -0.91 -11.95
CA GLU A 264 24.70 0.54 -12.05
C GLU A 264 25.71 1.13 -11.05
N TYR A 265 25.76 0.59 -9.82
CA TYR A 265 26.53 1.18 -8.72
C TYR A 265 27.62 0.24 -8.16
N GLY A 266 27.86 -0.89 -8.81
CA GLY A 266 28.80 -1.91 -8.38
C GLY A 266 28.33 -2.71 -7.15
N PRO A 267 29.17 -3.61 -6.62
CA PRO A 267 28.82 -4.46 -5.47
C PRO A 267 28.31 -3.68 -4.25
N GLN A 268 28.78 -2.44 -4.07
CA GLN A 268 28.37 -1.56 -2.98
C GLN A 268 26.90 -1.15 -3.09
N GLY A 269 26.36 -1.00 -4.31
CA GLY A 269 24.94 -0.74 -4.54
C GLY A 269 24.05 -1.89 -4.09
N GLY A 270 24.47 -3.13 -4.35
CA GLY A 270 23.78 -4.33 -3.87
C GLY A 270 23.77 -4.42 -2.33
N VAL A 271 24.90 -4.10 -1.70
CA VAL A 271 24.99 -4.05 -0.23
C VAL A 271 24.09 -2.96 0.35
N LEU A 272 24.12 -1.74 -0.19
CA LEU A 272 23.25 -0.64 0.24
C LEU A 272 21.77 -1.00 0.08
N MET A 273 21.39 -1.60 -1.06
CA MET A 273 20.03 -2.09 -1.27
C MET A 273 19.59 -3.08 -0.20
N ALA A 274 20.41 -4.09 0.10
CA ALA A 274 20.08 -5.09 1.10
C ALA A 274 19.93 -4.45 2.50
N GLN A 275 20.75 -3.45 2.84
CA GLN A 275 20.60 -2.69 4.07
C GLN A 275 19.31 -1.89 4.12
N LEU A 276 19.01 -1.11 3.07
CA LEU A 276 17.82 -0.25 3.02
C LEU A 276 16.52 -1.06 2.99
N ARG A 277 16.51 -2.24 2.36
CA ARG A 277 15.37 -3.17 2.41
C ARG A 277 15.11 -3.72 3.81
N ARG A 278 16.17 -3.89 4.61
CA ARG A 278 16.11 -4.40 6.01
C ARG A 278 15.93 -3.29 7.04
N ASN A 279 16.35 -2.08 6.74
CA ASN A 279 16.16 -0.92 7.59
C ASN A 279 15.94 0.32 6.72
N PRO A 280 14.68 0.55 6.31
CA PRO A 280 14.37 1.69 5.47
C PRO A 280 14.39 3.03 6.21
N ALA A 281 14.57 3.05 7.54
CA ALA A 281 14.40 4.25 8.37
C ALA A 281 15.19 5.46 7.84
N ALA A 282 16.39 5.27 7.31
CA ALA A 282 17.18 6.38 6.77
C ALA A 282 16.59 7.06 5.52
N LEU A 283 15.59 6.45 4.88
CA LEU A 283 14.85 7.01 3.74
C LEU A 283 13.59 7.74 4.16
N PHE A 284 13.19 7.61 5.42
CA PHE A 284 12.01 8.25 5.98
C PHE A 284 12.50 9.21 7.06
N SER A 285 12.30 10.50 6.82
CA SER A 285 12.53 11.49 7.86
C SER A 285 11.55 11.23 9.01
N ASP A 286 11.97 11.38 10.28
CA ASP A 286 11.08 11.44 11.46
C ASP A 286 10.14 12.67 11.43
N GLU A 287 10.23 13.43 10.34
CA GLU A 287 9.51 14.64 10.06
C GLU A 287 8.02 14.36 9.84
N THR A 288 7.19 15.05 10.62
CA THR A 288 5.73 15.01 10.44
C THR A 288 5.36 15.57 9.05
N PRO A 289 4.20 15.20 8.47
CA PRO A 289 3.81 15.72 7.14
C PRO A 289 3.80 17.25 7.05
N LEU A 290 3.47 17.95 8.15
CA LEU A 290 3.52 19.41 8.22
C LEU A 290 4.95 19.96 8.24
N GLN A 291 5.86 19.28 8.95
CA GLN A 291 7.27 19.66 8.90
C GLN A 291 7.86 19.38 7.51
N PHE A 292 7.47 18.27 6.85
CA PHE A 292 7.88 17.95 5.48
C PHE A 292 7.49 19.07 4.52
N SER A 293 6.23 19.53 4.56
CA SER A 293 5.77 20.70 3.81
C SER A 293 6.63 21.93 4.12
N ARG A 294 6.91 22.17 5.40
CA ARG A 294 7.67 23.33 5.86
C ARG A 294 9.10 23.33 5.30
N HIS A 295 9.79 22.19 5.30
CA HIS A 295 11.13 22.04 4.76
C HIS A 295 11.13 22.17 3.22
N HIS A 296 10.22 21.49 2.52
CA HIS A 296 10.16 21.58 1.06
C HIS A 296 9.87 23.01 0.58
N LEU A 297 9.17 23.83 1.37
CA LEU A 297 9.01 25.26 1.09
C LEU A 297 10.34 26.05 1.16
N ASP A 298 11.31 25.62 1.98
CA ASP A 298 12.67 26.18 1.95
C ASP A 298 13.41 25.80 0.66
N ASP A 299 13.23 24.56 0.18
CA ASP A 299 13.80 24.11 -1.08
C ASP A 299 13.17 24.81 -2.30
N VAL A 300 11.87 25.11 -2.25
CA VAL A 300 11.18 25.94 -3.25
C VAL A 300 11.89 27.28 -3.38
N LEU A 301 12.15 27.97 -2.26
CA LEU A 301 12.82 29.27 -2.27
C LEU A 301 14.25 29.16 -2.83
N GLN A 302 15.01 28.14 -2.41
CA GLN A 302 16.36 27.93 -2.91
C GLN A 302 16.41 27.70 -4.42
N ALA A 303 15.56 26.82 -4.95
CA ALA A 303 15.46 26.56 -6.38
C ALA A 303 15.03 27.83 -7.13
N TYR A 304 14.06 28.57 -6.58
CA TYR A 304 13.56 29.79 -7.18
C TYR A 304 14.62 30.89 -7.30
N VAL A 305 15.40 31.11 -6.24
CA VAL A 305 16.49 32.10 -6.23
C VAL A 305 17.60 31.74 -7.22
N LYS A 306 17.81 30.44 -7.51
CA LYS A 306 18.73 29.95 -8.55
C LYS A 306 18.18 30.07 -9.97
N GLY A 307 16.91 30.47 -10.13
CA GLY A 307 16.23 30.54 -11.43
C GLY A 307 15.70 29.19 -11.93
N GLU A 308 15.67 28.16 -11.08
CA GLU A 308 15.21 26.80 -11.39
C GLU A 308 13.68 26.69 -11.23
N TYR A 309 12.93 27.51 -11.97
CA TYR A 309 11.48 27.70 -11.76
C TYR A 309 10.63 26.42 -11.88
N GLU A 310 10.95 25.54 -12.84
CA GLU A 310 10.26 24.25 -13.00
C GLU A 310 10.48 23.32 -11.80
N GLN A 311 11.69 23.35 -11.23
CA GLN A 311 11.99 22.58 -10.02
C GLN A 311 11.30 23.18 -8.80
N ALA A 312 11.32 24.50 -8.64
CA ALA A 312 10.58 25.18 -7.59
C ALA A 312 9.08 24.87 -7.65
N TYR A 313 8.49 24.81 -8.84
CA TYR A 313 7.09 24.45 -9.02
C TYR A 313 6.81 22.99 -8.58
N ARG A 314 7.65 22.03 -8.99
CA ARG A 314 7.51 20.63 -8.56
C ARG A 314 7.62 20.48 -7.05
N LEU A 315 8.63 21.09 -6.42
CA LEU A 315 8.82 21.09 -4.97
C LEU A 315 7.59 21.68 -4.24
N ALA A 316 6.95 22.73 -4.78
CA ALA A 316 5.75 23.32 -4.19
C ALA A 316 4.50 22.42 -4.33
N VAL A 317 4.45 21.57 -5.37
CA VAL A 317 3.40 20.54 -5.51
C VAL A 317 3.65 19.39 -4.53
N GLU A 318 4.89 18.91 -4.43
CA GLU A 318 5.31 17.86 -3.49
C GLU A 318 5.04 18.26 -2.04
N ALA A 319 5.40 19.50 -1.65
CA ALA A 319 5.11 20.04 -0.33
C ALA A 319 3.62 19.96 0.04
N TYR A 320 2.73 20.09 -0.94
CA TYR A 320 1.28 19.99 -0.73
C TYR A 320 0.81 18.54 -0.68
N LEU A 321 1.10 17.73 -1.70
CA LEU A 321 0.56 16.36 -1.82
C LEU A 321 1.17 15.39 -0.78
N GLU A 322 2.47 15.48 -0.55
CA GLU A 322 3.18 14.55 0.34
C GLU A 322 3.22 15.03 1.80
N GLY A 323 2.94 16.32 2.03
CA GLY A 323 2.87 16.91 3.35
C GLY A 323 1.45 17.28 3.78
N PHE A 324 0.97 18.43 3.32
CA PHE A 324 -0.27 19.04 3.84
C PHE A 324 -1.53 18.19 3.55
N GLU A 325 -1.67 17.61 2.36
CA GLU A 325 -2.83 16.79 1.97
C GLU A 325 -3.07 15.64 2.97
N LEU A 326 -2.00 15.04 3.48
CA LEU A 326 -2.06 13.91 4.41
C LEU A 326 -2.70 14.27 5.76
N VAL A 327 -2.68 15.55 6.14
CA VAL A 327 -3.25 16.04 7.40
C VAL A 327 -4.52 16.86 7.21
N GLU A 328 -4.94 17.13 5.97
CA GLU A 328 -6.09 17.99 5.66
C GLU A 328 -7.36 17.54 6.38
N GLN A 329 -7.66 16.24 6.36
CA GLN A 329 -8.87 15.72 7.01
C GLN A 329 -8.82 15.88 8.53
N GLY A 330 -7.64 15.65 9.13
CA GLY A 330 -7.42 15.86 10.55
C GLY A 330 -7.58 17.33 10.92
N LEU A 331 -7.01 18.22 10.10
CA LEU A 331 -7.09 19.66 10.32
C LEU A 331 -8.50 20.17 10.07
N ASN A 332 -9.21 19.67 9.06
CA ASN A 332 -10.61 20.03 8.77
C ASN A 332 -11.53 19.78 9.97
N ALA A 333 -11.28 18.70 10.70
CA ALA A 333 -12.05 18.32 11.88
C ALA A 333 -11.79 19.25 13.09
N VAL A 334 -10.66 19.96 13.11
CA VAL A 334 -10.23 20.80 14.24
C VAL A 334 -10.36 22.30 13.92
N ASP A 335 -9.97 22.69 12.72
CA ASP A 335 -9.97 24.05 12.21
C ASP A 335 -10.10 24.05 10.67
N SER A 336 -11.34 23.98 10.18
CA SER A 336 -11.64 24.00 8.74
C SER A 336 -11.27 25.32 8.07
N GLY A 337 -11.24 26.42 8.83
CA GLY A 337 -10.85 27.74 8.34
C GLY A 337 -9.35 27.80 8.04
N LEU A 338 -8.53 27.34 8.99
CA LEU A 338 -7.08 27.24 8.81
C LEU A 338 -6.72 26.27 7.68
N ARG A 339 -7.42 25.13 7.57
CA ARG A 339 -7.24 24.19 6.45
C ARG A 339 -7.44 24.89 5.09
N LEU A 340 -8.56 25.60 4.93
CA LEU A 340 -8.88 26.30 3.68
C LEU A 340 -7.88 27.43 3.38
N ALA A 341 -7.43 28.14 4.41
CA ALA A 341 -6.42 29.19 4.25
C ALA A 341 -5.09 28.63 3.73
N ILE A 342 -4.61 27.51 4.30
CA ILE A 342 -3.37 26.86 3.85
C ILE A 342 -3.52 26.35 2.40
N GLU A 343 -4.63 25.66 2.08
CA GLU A 343 -4.90 25.17 0.72
C GLU A 343 -4.88 26.31 -0.31
N THR A 344 -5.52 27.43 0.04
CA THR A 344 -5.58 28.62 -0.81
C THR A 344 -4.20 29.22 -1.02
N SER A 345 -3.46 29.49 0.06
CA SER A 345 -2.13 30.11 -0.03
C SER A 345 -1.09 29.23 -0.71
N MET A 346 -1.13 27.91 -0.53
CA MET A 346 -0.26 26.98 -1.27
C MET A 346 -0.61 26.95 -2.76
N THR A 347 -1.88 27.13 -3.13
CA THR A 347 -2.30 27.27 -4.53
C THR A 347 -1.82 28.59 -5.13
N GLU A 348 -1.97 29.69 -4.41
CA GLU A 348 -1.47 31.01 -4.81
C GLU A 348 0.05 31.01 -4.97
N LEU A 349 0.78 30.34 -4.05
CA LEU A 349 2.23 30.18 -4.15
C LEU A 349 2.64 29.50 -5.46
N ARG A 350 1.98 28.41 -5.83
CA ARG A 350 2.25 27.70 -7.10
C ARG A 350 1.99 28.57 -8.33
N THR A 351 0.93 29.38 -8.30
CA THR A 351 0.63 30.35 -9.35
C THR A 351 1.72 31.44 -9.42
N ALA A 352 2.15 31.97 -8.29
CA ALA A 352 3.21 32.97 -8.20
C ALA A 352 4.55 32.47 -8.76
N ILE A 353 4.88 31.19 -8.54
CA ILE A 353 6.08 30.55 -9.14
C ILE A 353 6.00 30.55 -10.67
N ARG A 354 4.83 30.19 -11.23
CA ARG A 354 4.61 30.18 -12.69
C ARG A 354 4.66 31.59 -13.30
N ASP A 355 4.09 32.56 -12.59
CA ASP A 355 4.05 33.96 -13.00
C ASP A 355 5.39 34.69 -12.82
N ARG A 356 6.37 34.01 -12.22
CA ARG A 356 7.73 34.51 -11.99
C ARG A 356 7.76 35.83 -11.23
N VAL A 357 6.97 35.92 -10.17
CA VAL A 357 6.95 37.10 -9.29
C VAL A 357 8.35 37.38 -8.69
N PRO A 358 8.63 38.61 -8.22
CA PRO A 358 9.89 38.91 -7.56
C PRO A 358 10.19 37.94 -6.40
N ALA A 359 11.44 37.48 -6.27
CA ALA A 359 11.83 36.49 -5.26
C ALA A 359 11.46 36.91 -3.82
N ALA A 360 11.59 38.20 -3.51
CA ALA A 360 11.18 38.75 -2.22
C ALA A 360 9.67 38.62 -1.95
N GLN A 361 8.84 38.69 -2.99
CA GLN A 361 7.40 38.46 -2.86
C GLN A 361 7.10 36.98 -2.61
N LEU A 362 7.77 36.08 -3.33
CA LEU A 362 7.62 34.64 -3.13
C LEU A 362 8.06 34.21 -1.71
N GLU A 363 9.18 34.77 -1.23
CA GLU A 363 9.70 34.52 0.12
C GLU A 363 8.67 34.88 1.20
N LEU A 364 7.98 36.02 1.07
CA LEU A 364 6.92 36.42 2.00
C LEU A 364 5.75 35.43 1.98
N MET A 365 5.31 34.98 0.80
CA MET A 365 4.25 33.97 0.69
C MET A 365 4.65 32.65 1.35
N ILE A 366 5.91 32.23 1.18
CA ILE A 366 6.46 31.03 1.82
C ILE A 366 6.45 31.18 3.34
N VAL A 367 6.87 32.33 3.87
CA VAL A 367 6.86 32.61 5.31
C VAL A 367 5.43 32.52 5.87
N ASP A 368 4.45 33.08 5.18
CA ASP A 368 3.04 33.02 5.59
C ASP A 368 2.49 31.58 5.61
N VAL A 369 2.74 30.81 4.56
CA VAL A 369 2.34 29.39 4.50
C VAL A 369 3.00 28.62 5.65
N LYS A 370 4.31 28.80 5.87
CA LYS A 370 5.06 28.15 6.95
C LYS A 370 4.49 28.47 8.34
N GLY A 371 4.09 29.72 8.59
CA GLY A 371 3.43 30.11 9.85
C GLY A 371 2.06 29.45 10.06
N MET A 372 1.28 29.30 8.99
CA MET A 372 0.00 28.58 9.07
C MET A 372 0.20 27.07 9.29
N LEU A 373 1.22 26.46 8.68
CA LEU A 373 1.58 25.05 8.91
C LEU A 373 2.00 24.81 10.37
N ASP A 374 2.76 25.73 10.98
CA ASP A 374 3.12 25.65 12.40
C ASP A 374 1.87 25.71 13.29
N THR A 375 0.95 26.63 12.98
CA THR A 375 -0.33 26.74 13.69
C THR A 375 -1.14 25.45 13.54
N ALA A 376 -1.18 24.85 12.34
CA ALA A 376 -1.86 23.59 12.10
C ALA A 376 -1.26 22.45 12.93
N ALA A 377 0.07 22.41 13.07
CA ALA A 377 0.75 21.41 13.88
C ALA A 377 0.34 21.52 15.36
N GLU A 378 0.27 22.74 15.91
CA GLU A 378 -0.20 22.97 17.28
C GLU A 378 -1.65 22.51 17.49
N ARG A 379 -2.55 22.84 16.55
CA ARG A 379 -3.96 22.44 16.61
C ARG A 379 -4.14 20.93 16.60
N LEU A 380 -3.38 20.24 15.77
CA LEU A 380 -3.41 18.78 15.65
C LEU A 380 -2.77 18.08 16.86
N ALA A 381 -1.69 18.64 17.40
CA ALA A 381 -1.02 18.12 18.59
C ALA A 381 -1.90 18.19 19.84
N GLY A 382 -2.81 19.18 19.93
CA GLY A 382 -3.75 19.36 21.03
C GLY A 382 -4.75 18.21 21.27
N ARG A 383 -4.79 17.18 20.41
CA ARG A 383 -5.64 15.97 20.58
C ARG A 383 -4.87 14.67 20.83
N SER A 384 -3.57 14.69 21.13
CA SER A 384 -2.96 13.51 21.78
C SER A 384 -3.47 13.41 23.23
N LEU A 385 -4.60 12.68 23.39
CA LEU A 385 -5.29 12.29 24.64
C LEU A 385 -6.15 13.37 25.34
N SER A 386 -7.34 13.68 24.81
CA SER A 386 -8.38 14.26 25.68
C SER A 386 -8.89 13.18 26.64
N GLY A 387 -8.69 13.33 27.95
CA GLY A 387 -9.14 12.37 28.98
C GLY A 387 -10.61 11.95 28.88
N SER A 388 -11.47 12.77 28.27
CA SER A 388 -12.87 12.46 27.94
C SER A 388 -13.03 11.32 26.92
N ALA A 389 -12.13 11.18 25.95
CA ALA A 389 -12.18 10.13 24.94
C ALA A 389 -11.70 8.79 25.51
N ALA A 390 -10.64 8.82 26.33
CA ALA A 390 -10.19 7.65 27.09
C ALA A 390 -11.28 7.16 28.06
N PHE A 391 -11.94 8.09 28.76
CA PHE A 391 -13.07 7.79 29.63
C PHE A 391 -14.24 7.17 28.85
N ALA A 392 -14.65 7.76 27.72
CA ALA A 392 -15.76 7.24 26.92
C ALA A 392 -15.47 5.83 26.39
N SER A 393 -14.26 5.58 25.87
CA SER A 393 -13.85 4.26 25.39
C SER A 393 -13.83 3.22 26.51
N ALA A 394 -13.24 3.55 27.66
CA ALA A 394 -13.23 2.65 28.83
C ALA A 394 -14.65 2.37 29.34
N PHE A 395 -15.51 3.39 29.36
CA PHE A 395 -16.92 3.26 29.74
C PHE A 395 -17.69 2.31 28.82
N PHE A 396 -17.56 2.46 27.49
CA PHE A 396 -18.26 1.58 26.54
C PHE A 396 -17.77 0.13 26.58
N ILE A 397 -16.47 -0.09 26.79
CA ILE A 397 -15.91 -1.44 26.99
C ILE A 397 -16.52 -2.07 28.25
N LEU A 398 -16.52 -1.32 29.36
CA LEU A 398 -17.04 -1.81 30.65
C LEU A 398 -18.54 -2.10 30.62
N VAL A 399 -19.33 -1.25 29.96
CA VAL A 399 -20.78 -1.47 29.79
C VAL A 399 -21.07 -2.69 28.92
N ARG A 400 -20.31 -2.89 27.84
CA ARG A 400 -20.47 -4.06 26.97
C ARG A 400 -20.13 -5.36 27.70
N GLU A 401 -18.96 -5.42 28.31
CA GLU A 401 -18.50 -6.58 29.11
C GLU A 401 -19.47 -6.86 30.28
N GLY A 402 -19.95 -5.82 30.96
CA GLY A 402 -20.93 -5.94 32.04
C GLY A 402 -22.27 -6.53 31.58
N LEU A 403 -22.75 -6.14 30.40
CA LEU A 403 -23.98 -6.68 29.81
C LEU A 403 -23.81 -8.15 29.39
N GLU A 404 -22.69 -8.48 28.76
CA GLU A 404 -22.36 -9.86 28.36
C GLU A 404 -22.28 -10.78 29.59
N ALA A 405 -21.63 -10.34 30.67
CA ALA A 405 -21.59 -11.08 31.93
C ALA A 405 -22.98 -11.29 32.56
N LEU A 406 -23.84 -10.26 32.54
CA LEU A 406 -25.21 -10.36 33.05
C LEU A 406 -26.05 -11.36 32.24
N LEU A 407 -25.89 -11.39 30.92
CA LEU A 407 -26.56 -12.36 30.05
C LEU A 407 -26.11 -13.79 30.33
N VAL A 408 -24.83 -14.02 30.58
CA VAL A 408 -24.31 -15.35 30.96
C VAL A 408 -24.90 -15.80 32.30
N VAL A 409 -24.93 -14.92 33.31
CA VAL A 409 -25.53 -15.24 34.62
C VAL A 409 -27.02 -15.54 34.48
N ALA A 410 -27.75 -14.76 33.68
CA ALA A 410 -29.17 -14.98 33.42
C ALA A 410 -29.43 -16.31 32.68
N ALA A 411 -28.59 -16.65 31.69
CA ALA A 411 -28.68 -17.91 30.97
C ALA A 411 -28.42 -19.12 31.88
N LEU A 412 -27.40 -19.04 32.74
CA LEU A 412 -27.09 -20.08 33.73
C LEU A 412 -28.22 -20.22 34.76
N ALA A 413 -28.80 -19.11 35.23
CA ALA A 413 -29.96 -19.12 36.13
C ALA A 413 -31.17 -19.80 35.46
N ALA A 414 -31.49 -19.43 34.21
CA ALA A 414 -32.59 -20.02 33.45
C ALA A 414 -32.38 -21.53 33.23
N PHE A 415 -31.14 -21.96 32.93
CA PHE A 415 -30.77 -23.37 32.79
C PHE A 415 -30.97 -24.16 34.09
N LEU A 416 -30.50 -23.63 35.23
CA LEU A 416 -30.65 -24.27 36.55
C LEU A 416 -32.11 -24.38 36.99
N VAL A 417 -32.94 -23.39 36.67
CA VAL A 417 -34.38 -23.43 36.94
C VAL A 417 -35.08 -24.47 36.04
N LYS A 418 -34.70 -24.54 34.76
CA LYS A 418 -35.30 -25.45 33.77
C LYS A 418 -34.93 -26.93 33.99
N THR A 419 -33.76 -27.19 34.58
CA THR A 419 -33.25 -28.55 34.87
C THR A 419 -33.62 -29.05 36.27
N GLU A 420 -34.49 -28.34 36.99
CA GLU A 420 -34.91 -28.62 38.37
C GLU A 420 -33.77 -28.65 39.42
N HIS A 421 -32.55 -28.27 39.05
CA HIS A 421 -31.40 -28.13 39.95
C HIS A 421 -31.41 -26.80 40.72
N ARG A 422 -32.56 -26.44 41.31
CA ARG A 422 -32.73 -25.17 42.05
C ARG A 422 -31.79 -25.06 43.25
N ASN A 423 -31.41 -26.17 43.87
CA ASN A 423 -30.45 -26.21 44.97
C ASN A 423 -29.04 -25.72 44.58
N SER A 424 -28.72 -25.65 43.29
CA SER A 424 -27.44 -25.15 42.79
C SER A 424 -27.42 -23.64 42.55
N MET A 425 -28.58 -22.96 42.61
CA MET A 425 -28.68 -21.49 42.45
C MET A 425 -27.82 -20.73 43.47
N ARG A 426 -27.67 -21.26 44.68
CA ARG A 426 -26.81 -20.66 45.71
C ARG A 426 -25.36 -20.48 45.25
N TYR A 427 -24.83 -21.40 44.46
CA TYR A 427 -23.46 -21.30 43.93
C TYR A 427 -23.33 -20.23 42.86
N LEU A 428 -24.36 -20.04 42.04
CA LEU A 428 -24.42 -18.91 41.10
C LEU A 428 -24.45 -17.58 41.86
N HIS A 429 -25.22 -17.49 42.96
CA HIS A 429 -25.25 -16.30 43.82
C HIS A 429 -23.90 -16.04 44.49
N TYR A 430 -23.23 -17.06 45.02
CA TYR A 430 -21.88 -16.89 45.55
C TYR A 430 -20.88 -16.41 44.49
N GLY A 431 -21.02 -16.87 43.25
CA GLY A 431 -20.18 -16.46 42.13
C GLY A 431 -20.27 -14.97 41.84
N TRP A 432 -21.46 -14.44 41.53
CA TRP A 432 -21.57 -13.02 41.16
C TRP A 432 -21.39 -12.07 42.35
N VAL A 433 -21.84 -12.45 43.56
CA VAL A 433 -21.60 -11.67 44.78
C VAL A 433 -20.10 -11.63 45.09
N GLY A 434 -19.41 -12.76 44.96
CA GLY A 434 -17.96 -12.85 45.13
C GLY A 434 -17.20 -11.98 44.12
N ALA A 435 -17.62 -11.98 42.85
CA ALA A 435 -17.04 -11.13 41.82
C ALA A 435 -17.20 -9.64 42.14
N LEU A 436 -18.37 -9.21 42.64
CA LEU A 436 -18.59 -7.82 43.08
C LEU A 436 -17.72 -7.45 44.29
N ALA A 437 -17.60 -8.35 45.27
CA ALA A 437 -16.76 -8.12 46.44
C ALA A 437 -15.28 -8.00 46.07
N LEU A 438 -14.77 -8.89 45.21
CA LEU A 438 -13.40 -8.82 44.69
C LEU A 438 -13.17 -7.53 43.87
N GLY A 439 -14.12 -7.16 43.01
CA GLY A 439 -14.03 -5.91 42.25
C GLY A 439 -13.96 -4.67 43.16
N PHE A 440 -14.75 -4.65 44.24
CA PHE A 440 -14.70 -3.58 45.23
C PHE A 440 -13.35 -3.53 45.98
N LEU A 441 -12.79 -4.69 46.33
CA LEU A 441 -11.47 -4.78 46.96
C LEU A 441 -10.35 -4.30 46.02
N THR A 442 -10.40 -4.66 44.74
CA THR A 442 -9.46 -4.16 43.73
C THR A 442 -9.58 -2.66 43.54
N TRP A 443 -10.80 -2.12 43.52
CA TRP A 443 -11.03 -0.68 43.44
C TRP A 443 -10.44 0.05 44.65
N LEU A 444 -10.69 -0.44 45.87
CA LEU A 444 -10.10 0.13 47.08
C LEU A 444 -8.57 0.15 47.01
N ALA A 445 -7.94 -0.94 46.59
CA ALA A 445 -6.49 -1.05 46.45
C ALA A 445 -5.90 -0.13 45.34
N SER A 446 -6.71 0.28 44.36
CA SER A 446 -6.29 1.17 43.28
C SER A 446 -6.40 2.66 43.63
N VAL A 447 -7.23 3.00 44.62
CA VAL A 447 -7.49 4.39 45.05
C VAL A 447 -6.69 4.76 46.31
N SER A 448 -6.25 3.76 47.08
CA SER A 448 -5.26 3.90 48.17
C SER A 448 -3.84 3.94 47.63
#